data_AF-A0A7S0MCM5-F1
#
_entry.id   AF-A0A7S0MCM5-F1
#
_cell.length_a   1.000
_cell.length_b   1.000
_cell.length_c   1.000
_cell.angle_alpha   90.00
_cell.angle_beta   90.00
_cell.angle_gamma   90.00
#
_symmetry.space_group_name_H-M   'P 1'
#
loop_
_entity.id
_entity.type
_entity.pdbx_description
1 polymer ?
#
loop_
_entity_poly.entity_id
_entity_poly.type
_entity_poly.pdbx_seq_one_letter_code
_entity_poly.pdbx_strand_id
1 'polypeptide(L)'
;KLSAFACGFKIYSAQIIREPREFTQSDFETFLKKIYLKCGIESEQGVLIITSSRVLRESFLIPINNFLASGDTSAVFSQEEENEIIEQIRPFVVRSGRIDTRESCWELFTSNLKHYLHIFLCFNQSSEVLKGSFRRLPALWKNTTFNYVFPWSQDALISVANKNLTEQYEVHGLTKETISQHMSFVHNVVNSVFEECKTSEGRYNYAPPKTFLNFVEFFSGFMTNRKRILDNLRVKLGRGLERLNDTLQSAAQLNTQMIYEMQLVGEKNRALDAILDQIQQEKESADKEMCAASGDE
;
A
#
# COMPACT_ATOMS: atom_id res chain seq x y z
N LYS A 1 18.43 0.16 3.52
CA LYS A 1 18.26 -0.40 2.15
C LYS A 1 18.23 0.69 1.08
N LEU A 2 17.26 1.61 1.10
CA LEU A 2 17.23 2.74 0.15
C LEU A 2 18.53 3.55 0.16
N SER A 3 19.04 3.90 1.35
CA SER A 3 20.31 4.63 1.48
C SER A 3 21.50 3.87 0.91
N ALA A 4 21.57 2.55 1.14
CA ALA A 4 22.63 1.72 0.58
C ALA A 4 22.56 1.68 -0.96
N PHE A 5 21.34 1.58 -1.52
CA PHE A 5 21.13 1.65 -2.97
C PHE A 5 21.55 3.02 -3.54
N ALA A 6 21.19 4.12 -2.87
CA ALA A 6 21.58 5.47 -3.29
C ALA A 6 23.10 5.67 -3.29
N CYS A 7 23.82 5.05 -2.35
CA CYS A 7 25.28 5.07 -2.29
C CYS A 7 25.95 4.05 -3.23
N GLY A 8 25.19 3.23 -3.96
CA GLY A 8 25.74 2.17 -4.82
C GLY A 8 26.31 0.97 -4.04
N PHE A 9 26.02 0.84 -2.75
CA PHE A 9 26.53 -0.25 -1.92
C PHE A 9 25.69 -1.52 -2.10
N LYS A 10 26.35 -2.68 -2.20
CA LYS A 10 25.65 -3.97 -2.25
C LYS A 10 25.10 -4.32 -0.88
N ILE A 11 23.84 -4.77 -0.85
CA ILE A 11 23.13 -5.08 0.39
C ILE A 11 23.29 -6.57 0.69
N TYR A 12 24.02 -6.86 1.74
CA TYR A 12 24.11 -8.19 2.33
C TYR A 12 23.12 -8.28 3.48
N SER A 13 21.97 -8.88 3.22
CA SER A 13 21.07 -9.29 4.30
C SER A 13 21.15 -10.80 4.42
N ALA A 14 21.43 -11.31 5.63
CA ALA A 14 21.17 -12.70 5.94
C ALA A 14 19.67 -12.94 5.77
N GLN A 15 19.27 -13.36 4.57
CA GLN A 15 17.98 -13.98 4.37
C GLN A 15 18.14 -15.37 4.96
N ILE A 16 17.86 -15.51 6.26
CA ILE A 16 17.52 -16.81 6.82
C ILE A 16 16.39 -17.31 5.92
N ILE A 17 16.75 -18.26 5.08
CA ILE A 17 15.95 -18.73 3.95
C ILE A 17 14.61 -19.18 4.52
N ARG A 18 13.55 -18.93 3.75
CA ARG A 18 12.16 -19.37 4.00
C ARG A 18 12.04 -20.90 3.91
N GLU A 19 12.87 -21.65 4.62
CA GLU A 19 12.88 -23.10 4.68
C GLU A 19 12.93 -23.58 6.14
N PRO A 20 12.38 -24.76 6.46
CA PRO A 20 12.13 -25.20 7.84
C PRO A 20 13.38 -25.63 8.62
N ARG A 21 14.58 -25.17 8.24
CA ARG A 21 15.84 -25.49 8.93
C ARG A 21 16.31 -24.30 9.76
N GLU A 22 16.62 -24.56 11.02
CA GLU A 22 17.21 -23.57 11.92
C GLU A 22 18.57 -23.13 11.38
N PHE A 23 18.73 -21.83 11.16
CA PHE A 23 20.00 -21.24 10.74
C PHE A 23 21.05 -21.45 11.84
N THR A 24 22.10 -22.18 11.52
CA THR A 24 23.13 -22.59 12.49
C THR A 24 24.27 -21.56 12.54
N GLN A 25 25.05 -21.57 13.62
CA GLN A 25 26.23 -20.71 13.77
C GLN A 25 27.24 -20.87 12.62
N SER A 26 27.46 -22.11 12.18
CA SER A 26 28.33 -22.43 11.04
C SER A 26 27.86 -21.76 9.73
N ASP A 27 26.55 -21.69 9.51
CA ASP A 27 25.98 -21.05 8.31
C ASP A 27 26.23 -19.54 8.34
N PHE A 28 26.16 -18.94 9.53
CA PHE A 28 26.47 -17.54 9.72
C PHE A 28 27.94 -17.23 9.52
N GLU A 29 28.84 -18.03 10.08
CA GLU A 29 30.27 -17.89 9.89
C GLU A 29 30.62 -18.02 8.40
N THR A 30 30.05 -19.00 7.70
CA THR A 30 30.23 -19.16 6.25
C THR A 30 29.69 -17.95 5.47
N PHE A 31 28.57 -17.38 5.90
CA PHE A 31 28.01 -16.17 5.31
C PHE A 31 28.92 -14.95 5.53
N LEU A 32 29.47 -14.77 6.74
CA LEU A 32 30.43 -13.71 7.04
C LEU A 32 31.72 -13.86 6.23
N LYS A 33 32.26 -15.08 6.12
CA LYS A 33 33.44 -15.36 5.27
C LYS A 33 33.25 -14.87 3.85
N LYS A 34 32.11 -15.21 3.23
CA LYS A 34 31.78 -14.77 1.86
C LYS A 34 31.75 -13.25 1.72
N ILE A 35 31.25 -12.54 2.72
CA ILE A 35 31.20 -11.07 2.71
C ILE A 35 32.60 -10.49 2.89
N TYR A 36 33.38 -11.02 3.84
CA TYR A 36 34.75 -10.58 4.09
C TYR A 36 35.65 -10.78 2.88
N LEU A 37 35.55 -11.92 2.19
CA LEU A 37 36.31 -12.16 0.96
C LEU A 37 35.99 -11.12 -0.13
N LYS A 38 34.70 -10.85 -0.37
CA LYS A 38 34.28 -9.85 -1.37
C LYS A 38 34.71 -8.43 -1.00
N CYS A 39 34.51 -8.02 0.25
CA CYS A 39 34.86 -6.65 0.67
C CYS A 39 36.38 -6.46 0.77
N GLY A 40 37.12 -7.48 1.20
CA GLY A 40 38.55 -7.37 1.47
C GLY A 40 39.44 -7.60 0.24
N ILE A 41 39.06 -8.50 -0.67
CA ILE A 41 39.84 -8.85 -1.87
C ILE A 41 39.34 -8.06 -3.09
N GLU A 42 38.03 -8.13 -3.38
CA GLU A 42 37.44 -7.44 -4.53
C GLU A 42 37.24 -5.94 -4.29
N SER A 43 37.48 -5.46 -3.05
CA SER A 43 37.27 -4.05 -2.65
C SER A 43 35.83 -3.56 -2.91
N GLU A 44 34.87 -4.48 -2.80
CA GLU A 44 33.46 -4.19 -3.06
C GLU A 44 32.82 -3.50 -1.84
N GLN A 45 32.14 -2.37 -2.06
CA GLN A 45 31.41 -1.67 -1.01
C GLN A 45 30.13 -2.43 -0.62
N GLY A 46 30.12 -2.94 0.61
CA GLY A 46 29.09 -3.81 1.15
C GLY A 46 28.42 -3.25 2.40
N VAL A 47 27.10 -3.41 2.49
CA VAL A 47 26.31 -3.11 3.68
C VAL A 47 25.69 -4.38 4.24
N LEU A 48 26.15 -4.81 5.42
CA LEU A 48 25.58 -5.92 6.18
C LEU A 48 24.43 -5.43 7.04
N ILE A 49 23.20 -5.91 6.80
CA ILE A 49 22.01 -5.57 7.60
C ILE A 49 21.57 -6.77 8.42
N ILE A 50 21.55 -6.60 9.74
CA ILE A 50 21.09 -7.59 10.71
C ILE A 50 19.86 -7.02 11.43
N THR A 51 18.76 -7.77 11.54
CA THR A 51 17.48 -7.28 12.11
C THR A 51 17.04 -8.14 13.29
N SER A 52 16.54 -7.53 14.38
CA SER A 52 16.15 -8.22 15.61
C SER A 52 15.10 -9.31 15.46
N SER A 53 14.19 -9.20 14.48
CA SER A 53 13.23 -10.27 14.16
C SER A 53 13.92 -11.55 13.64
N ARG A 54 15.23 -11.47 13.43
CA ARG A 54 16.12 -12.49 12.86
C ARG A 54 17.41 -12.64 13.68
N VAL A 55 17.51 -12.03 14.87
CA VAL A 55 18.61 -12.23 15.84
C VAL A 55 18.03 -13.15 16.92
N LEU A 56 18.11 -14.48 16.82
CA LEU A 56 19.30 -15.34 16.74
C LEU A 56 20.24 -15.11 17.94
N ARG A 57 20.55 -16.20 18.64
CA ARG A 57 21.37 -16.34 19.86
C ARG A 57 22.53 -15.33 19.97
N GLU A 58 22.90 -15.00 21.21
CA GLU A 58 24.07 -14.15 21.49
C GLU A 58 25.35 -14.59 20.76
N SER A 59 25.50 -15.88 20.48
CA SER A 59 26.63 -16.43 19.74
C SER A 59 26.88 -15.77 18.38
N PHE A 60 25.84 -15.33 17.67
CA PHE A 60 25.99 -14.67 16.37
C PHE A 60 26.54 -13.24 16.47
N LEU A 61 26.44 -12.60 17.64
CA LEU A 61 26.97 -11.27 17.86
C LEU A 61 28.47 -11.28 18.21
N ILE A 62 29.01 -12.44 18.63
CA ILE A 62 30.42 -12.57 19.04
C ILE A 62 31.37 -12.27 17.87
N PRO A 63 31.23 -12.87 16.67
CA PRO A 63 32.11 -12.57 15.54
C PRO A 63 32.05 -11.10 15.11
N ILE A 64 30.85 -10.48 15.19
CA ILE A 64 30.65 -9.07 14.85
C ILE A 64 31.33 -8.17 15.89
N ASN A 65 31.21 -8.50 17.18
CA ASN A 65 31.88 -7.76 18.24
C ASN A 65 33.40 -7.81 18.07
N ASN A 66 33.97 -8.96 17.74
CA ASN A 66 35.41 -9.10 17.51
C ASN A 66 35.85 -8.25 16.31
N PHE A 67 35.11 -8.30 15.20
CA PHE A 67 35.35 -7.44 14.05
C PHE A 67 35.24 -5.95 14.38
N LEU A 68 34.25 -5.53 15.17
CA LEU A 68 34.11 -4.13 15.57
C LEU A 68 35.20 -3.70 16.55
N ALA A 69 35.69 -4.58 17.43
CA ALA A 69 36.69 -4.26 18.44
C ALA A 69 38.08 -4.01 17.85
N SER A 70 38.58 -4.95 17.06
CA SER A 70 39.96 -4.94 16.53
C SER A 70 40.01 -4.94 15.00
N GLY A 71 38.91 -5.27 14.33
CA GLY A 71 38.92 -5.67 12.92
C GLY A 71 39.44 -7.07 12.69
N ASP A 72 39.65 -7.83 13.78
CA ASP A 72 40.21 -9.17 13.69
C ASP A 72 39.13 -10.16 13.23
N THR A 73 39.38 -10.76 12.08
CA THR A 73 38.52 -11.78 11.48
C THR A 73 39.12 -13.19 11.59
N SER A 74 40.30 -13.35 12.19
CA SER A 74 41.01 -14.64 12.32
C SER A 74 40.17 -15.71 13.01
N ALA A 75 39.36 -15.32 14.00
CA ALA A 75 38.45 -16.23 14.70
C ALA A 75 37.41 -16.91 13.81
N VAL A 76 37.13 -16.36 12.62
CA VAL A 76 36.19 -16.94 11.66
C VAL A 76 36.89 -17.85 10.67
N PHE A 77 38.15 -17.56 10.32
CA PHE A 77 38.90 -18.27 9.27
C PHE A 77 39.74 -19.42 9.84
N SER A 78 39.91 -20.49 9.06
CA SER A 78 40.91 -21.51 9.37
C SER A 78 42.30 -21.04 8.90
N GLN A 79 43.37 -21.63 9.44
CA GLN A 79 44.74 -21.30 9.02
C GLN A 79 44.97 -21.51 7.52
N GLU A 80 44.31 -22.50 6.93
CA GLU A 80 44.35 -22.78 5.49
C GLU A 80 43.70 -21.64 4.68
N GLU A 81 42.51 -21.18 5.09
CA GLU A 81 41.81 -20.07 4.45
C GLU A 81 42.57 -18.75 4.59
N GLU A 82 43.21 -18.50 5.75
CA GLU A 82 44.05 -17.30 5.91
C GLU A 82 45.22 -17.29 4.92
N ASN A 83 45.88 -18.44 4.71
CA ASN A 83 46.96 -18.55 3.75
C ASN A 83 46.48 -18.24 2.33
N GLU A 84 45.32 -18.77 1.94
CA GLU A 84 44.71 -18.50 0.64
C GLU A 84 44.40 -17.00 0.46
N ILE A 85 43.83 -16.35 1.48
CA ILE A 85 43.55 -14.90 1.46
C ILE A 85 44.85 -14.10 1.29
N ILE A 86 45.91 -14.47 2.01
CA ILE A 86 47.20 -13.78 1.92
C ILE A 86 47.81 -13.93 0.53
N GLU A 87 47.72 -15.10 -0.10
CA GLU A 87 48.18 -15.31 -1.47
C GLU A 87 47.42 -14.42 -2.47
N GLN A 88 46.11 -14.30 -2.31
CA GLN A 88 45.29 -13.45 -3.18
C GLN A 88 45.55 -11.94 -2.97
N ILE A 89 45.91 -11.51 -1.76
CA ILE A 89 46.10 -10.08 -1.42
C ILE A 89 47.53 -9.60 -1.65
N ARG A 90 48.53 -10.49 -1.57
CA ARG A 90 49.93 -10.19 -1.86
C ARG A 90 50.17 -9.34 -3.12
N PRO A 91 49.56 -9.62 -4.29
CA PRO A 91 49.74 -8.76 -5.47
C PRO A 91 49.21 -7.33 -5.28
N PHE A 92 48.23 -7.10 -4.39
CA PHE A 92 47.74 -5.75 -4.06
C PHE A 92 48.70 -5.02 -3.10
N VAL A 93 49.34 -5.74 -2.19
CA VAL A 93 50.33 -5.20 -1.22
C VAL A 93 51.59 -4.73 -1.95
N VAL A 94 52.10 -5.55 -2.87
CA VAL A 94 53.26 -5.20 -3.72
C VAL A 94 52.95 -3.99 -4.60
N ARG A 95 51.75 -3.93 -5.20
CA ARG A 95 51.29 -2.76 -5.97
C ARG A 95 51.17 -1.49 -5.12
N SER A 96 50.84 -1.63 -3.83
CA SER A 96 50.74 -0.53 -2.89
C SER A 96 52.10 -0.09 -2.32
N GLY A 97 53.20 -0.74 -2.71
CA GLY A 97 54.56 -0.42 -2.26
C GLY A 97 54.87 -0.82 -0.82
N ARG A 98 54.06 -1.68 -0.20
CA ARG A 98 54.29 -2.18 1.17
C ARG A 98 55.23 -3.39 1.16
N ILE A 99 55.87 -3.65 2.30
CA ILE A 99 56.77 -4.80 2.47
C ILE A 99 55.93 -6.08 2.45
N ASP A 100 56.33 -7.06 1.64
CA ASP A 100 55.67 -8.37 1.54
C ASP A 100 55.95 -9.24 2.78
N THR A 101 55.29 -8.90 3.90
CA THR A 101 55.21 -9.75 5.09
C THR A 101 53.79 -10.24 5.29
N ARG A 102 53.63 -11.43 5.91
CA ARG A 102 52.32 -11.98 6.28
C ARG A 102 51.46 -10.95 7.02
N GLU A 103 52.08 -10.27 7.98
CA GLU A 103 51.44 -9.26 8.81
C GLU A 103 50.97 -8.05 7.99
N SER A 104 51.79 -7.57 7.05
CA SER A 104 51.39 -6.45 6.19
C SER A 104 50.24 -6.80 5.24
N CYS A 105 50.22 -8.04 4.72
CA CYS A 105 49.11 -8.55 3.91
C CYS A 105 47.81 -8.60 4.71
N TRP A 106 47.87 -9.11 5.94
CA TRP A 106 46.69 -9.19 6.81
C TRP A 106 46.21 -7.80 7.26
N GLU A 107 47.13 -6.89 7.58
CA GLU A 107 46.78 -5.51 7.92
C GLU A 107 46.08 -4.80 6.76
N LEU A 108 46.55 -5.00 5.52
CA LEU A 108 45.91 -4.43 4.33
C LEU A 108 44.51 -5.02 4.13
N PHE A 109 44.34 -6.33 4.30
CA PHE A 109 43.03 -6.98 4.26
C PHE A 109 42.07 -6.38 5.29
N THR A 110 42.49 -6.30 6.56
CA THR A 110 41.69 -5.72 7.63
C THR A 110 41.37 -4.24 7.37
N SER A 111 42.31 -3.48 6.81
CA SER A 111 42.08 -2.08 6.42
C SER A 111 41.02 -1.96 5.32
N ASN A 112 41.08 -2.81 4.30
CA ASN A 112 40.07 -2.86 3.23
C ASN A 112 38.70 -3.22 3.81
N LEU A 113 38.63 -4.21 4.69
CA LEU A 113 37.38 -4.58 5.35
C LEU A 113 36.79 -3.42 6.14
N LYS A 114 37.59 -2.69 6.93
CA LYS A 114 37.13 -1.52 7.70
C LYS A 114 36.63 -0.39 6.80
N HIS A 115 37.18 -0.26 5.59
CA HIS A 115 36.79 0.79 4.66
C HIS A 115 35.55 0.44 3.82
N TYR A 116 35.46 -0.81 3.35
CA TYR A 116 34.43 -1.23 2.40
C TYR A 116 33.21 -1.90 3.04
N LEU A 117 33.31 -2.42 4.26
CA LEU A 117 32.21 -3.08 4.95
C LEU A 117 31.55 -2.16 5.98
N HIS A 118 30.27 -1.87 5.78
CA HIS A 118 29.43 -1.16 6.74
C HIS A 118 28.41 -2.11 7.38
N ILE A 119 28.34 -2.13 8.72
CA ILE A 119 27.44 -3.01 9.47
C ILE A 119 26.31 -2.19 10.09
N PHE A 120 25.07 -2.56 9.78
CA PHE A 120 23.86 -2.00 10.36
C PHE A 120 23.16 -3.04 11.22
N LEU A 121 23.12 -2.76 12.52
CA LEU A 121 22.40 -3.56 13.49
C LEU A 121 21.06 -2.90 13.81
N CYS A 122 19.98 -3.49 13.31
CA CYS A 122 18.62 -2.96 13.47
C CYS A 122 17.89 -3.69 14.59
N PHE A 123 17.68 -3.00 15.69
CA PHE A 123 17.13 -3.57 16.91
C PHE A 123 15.86 -2.87 17.37
N ASN A 124 14.94 -3.63 17.97
CA ASN A 124 13.84 -3.04 18.72
C ASN A 124 14.28 -2.80 20.18
N GLN A 125 13.94 -1.63 20.74
CA GLN A 125 14.26 -1.21 22.11
C GLN A 125 13.73 -2.19 23.17
N SER A 126 12.64 -2.90 22.86
CA SER A 126 12.00 -3.86 23.77
C SER A 126 12.67 -5.24 23.81
N SER A 127 13.72 -5.48 23.02
CA SER A 127 14.40 -6.79 23.03
C SER A 127 15.31 -6.95 24.25
N GLU A 128 14.95 -7.87 25.16
CA GLU A 128 15.75 -8.18 26.36
C GLU A 128 17.13 -8.73 26.04
N VAL A 129 17.26 -9.44 24.90
CA VAL A 129 18.51 -10.03 24.42
C VAL A 129 19.61 -8.97 24.31
N LEU A 130 19.25 -7.76 23.86
CA LEU A 130 20.21 -6.68 23.69
C LEU A 130 20.73 -6.11 24.99
N LYS A 131 19.87 -5.99 26.00
CA LYS A 131 20.26 -5.44 27.30
C LYS A 131 21.34 -6.30 27.96
N GLY A 132 21.23 -7.63 27.82
CA GLY A 132 22.26 -8.56 28.28
C GLY A 132 23.52 -8.54 27.43
N SER A 133 23.36 -8.59 26.09
CA SER A 133 24.49 -8.69 25.17
C SER A 133 25.34 -7.41 25.09
N PHE A 134 24.78 -6.20 25.18
CA PHE A 134 25.58 -4.97 25.18
C PHE A 134 26.52 -4.86 26.39
N ARG A 135 26.16 -5.49 27.53
CA ARG A 135 27.04 -5.55 28.71
C ARG A 135 28.21 -6.50 28.49
N ARG A 136 27.98 -7.63 27.82
CA ARG A 136 29.00 -8.66 27.56
C ARG A 136 29.87 -8.35 26.33
N LEU A 137 29.32 -7.64 25.36
CA LEU A 137 29.94 -7.33 24.06
C LEU A 137 30.10 -5.80 23.91
N PRO A 138 31.12 -5.19 24.53
CA PRO A 138 31.23 -3.74 24.60
C PRO A 138 31.56 -3.06 23.26
N ALA A 139 32.19 -3.77 22.31
CA ALA A 139 32.54 -3.16 21.03
C ALA A 139 31.30 -2.86 20.18
N LEU A 140 30.21 -3.59 20.39
CA LEU A 140 28.92 -3.32 19.75
C LEU A 140 28.36 -1.93 20.04
N TRP A 141 28.66 -1.33 21.20
CA TRP A 141 28.17 0.00 21.56
C TRP A 141 29.26 1.08 21.53
N LYS A 142 30.53 0.72 21.77
CA LYS A 142 31.64 1.69 21.74
C LYS A 142 32.01 2.13 20.33
N ASN A 143 32.00 1.19 19.38
CA ASN A 143 32.50 1.41 18.02
C ASN A 143 31.37 1.54 17.00
N THR A 144 30.15 1.80 17.46
CA THR A 144 28.99 2.01 16.60
C THR A 144 28.30 3.33 16.92
N THR A 145 27.67 3.91 15.92
CA THR A 145 26.85 5.11 16.07
C THR A 145 25.40 4.71 16.28
N PHE A 146 24.80 5.17 17.37
CA PHE A 146 23.37 4.94 17.63
C PHE A 146 22.51 5.88 16.79
N ASN A 147 21.62 5.30 16.00
CA ASN A 147 20.55 6.04 15.32
C ASN A 147 19.21 5.62 15.92
N TYR A 148 18.59 6.53 16.68
CA TYR A 148 17.28 6.31 17.27
C TYR A 148 16.19 6.68 16.27
N VAL A 149 15.45 5.67 15.82
CA VAL A 149 14.25 5.90 15.02
C VAL A 149 13.11 6.20 15.98
N PHE A 150 12.78 7.49 16.08
CA PHE A 150 11.66 7.95 16.90
C PHE A 150 10.31 7.55 16.29
N PRO A 151 9.26 7.44 17.12
CA PRO A 151 7.89 7.43 16.63
C PRO A 151 7.64 8.63 15.71
N TRP A 152 6.75 8.45 14.73
CA TRP A 152 6.42 9.54 13.82
C TRP A 152 5.74 10.68 14.59
N SER A 153 6.22 11.90 14.38
CA SER A 153 5.57 13.10 14.90
C SER A 153 4.20 13.27 14.23
N GLN A 154 3.34 14.09 14.84
CA GLN A 154 2.05 14.46 14.27
C GLN A 154 2.22 15.04 12.85
N ASP A 155 3.20 15.90 12.63
CA ASP A 155 3.47 16.47 11.30
C ASP A 155 3.90 15.41 10.28
N ALA A 156 4.70 14.43 10.71
CA ALA A 156 5.10 13.31 9.86
C ALA A 156 3.89 12.43 9.49
N LEU A 157 3.00 12.15 10.45
CA LEU A 157 1.76 11.40 10.22
C LEU A 157 0.85 12.13 9.23
N ILE A 158 0.67 13.44 9.41
CA ILE A 158 -0.13 14.29 8.51
C ILE A 158 0.48 14.29 7.10
N SER A 159 1.80 14.46 6.98
CA SER A 159 2.50 14.46 5.69
C SER A 159 2.37 13.12 4.96
N VAL A 160 2.53 12.00 5.69
CA VAL A 160 2.37 10.66 5.13
C VAL A 160 0.92 10.40 4.71
N ALA A 161 -0.06 10.76 5.53
CA ALA A 161 -1.48 10.63 5.18
C ALA A 161 -1.82 11.48 3.95
N ASN A 162 -1.38 12.74 3.91
CA ASN A 162 -1.54 13.60 2.75
C ASN A 162 -0.85 13.03 1.51
N LYS A 163 0.30 12.38 1.61
CA LYS A 163 0.92 11.78 0.41
C LYS A 163 0.16 10.57 -0.12
N ASN A 164 -0.44 9.78 0.76
CA ASN A 164 -1.13 8.54 0.38
C ASN A 164 -2.62 8.74 0.02
N LEU A 165 -3.25 9.81 0.50
CA LEU A 165 -4.64 10.13 0.16
C LEU A 165 -4.76 10.77 -1.23
N THR A 166 -5.78 10.40 -1.98
CA THR A 166 -6.11 10.97 -3.31
C THR A 166 -7.02 12.19 -3.17
N GLU A 167 -6.95 13.14 -4.10
CA GLU A 167 -7.83 14.33 -4.14
C GLU A 167 -9.32 14.01 -4.33
N GLN A 168 -9.64 12.78 -4.74
CA GLN A 168 -11.02 12.32 -4.98
C GLN A 168 -11.92 12.30 -3.73
N TYR A 169 -11.35 12.55 -2.55
CA TYR A 169 -12.02 12.50 -1.25
C TYR A 169 -12.50 13.87 -0.75
N GLU A 170 -12.26 14.94 -1.50
CA GLU A 170 -12.78 16.27 -1.14
C GLU A 170 -14.29 16.34 -1.36
N VAL A 171 -15.05 16.39 -0.26
CA VAL A 171 -16.52 16.45 -0.27
C VAL A 171 -16.99 17.42 0.80
N HIS A 172 -17.87 18.36 0.44
CA HIS A 172 -18.54 19.29 1.36
C HIS A 172 -17.61 20.03 2.34
N GLY A 173 -16.47 20.53 1.86
CA GLY A 173 -15.53 21.31 2.67
C GLY A 173 -14.61 20.47 3.56
N LEU A 174 -14.76 19.13 3.61
CA LEU A 174 -13.71 18.26 4.14
C LEU A 174 -12.58 18.19 3.13
N THR A 175 -11.49 18.86 3.45
CA THR A 175 -10.26 18.78 2.67
C THR A 175 -9.48 17.54 3.07
N LYS A 176 -8.62 17.12 2.15
CA LYS A 176 -7.62 16.08 2.39
C LYS A 176 -6.77 16.36 3.64
N GLU A 177 -6.47 17.62 3.92
CA GLU A 177 -5.71 18.04 5.08
C GLU A 177 -6.44 17.77 6.39
N THR A 178 -7.74 18.10 6.48
CA THR A 178 -8.57 17.82 7.66
C THR A 178 -8.66 16.33 7.93
N ILE A 179 -8.78 15.51 6.88
CA ILE A 179 -8.80 14.04 7.01
C ILE A 179 -7.47 13.54 7.56
N SER A 180 -6.35 14.04 7.02
CA SER A 180 -5.00 13.66 7.49
C SER A 180 -4.74 14.06 8.94
N GLN A 181 -5.19 15.25 9.36
CA GLN A 181 -5.12 15.70 10.75
C GLN A 181 -5.92 14.76 11.66
N HIS A 182 -7.14 14.39 11.26
CA HIS A 182 -7.96 13.45 12.03
C HIS A 182 -7.32 12.06 12.12
N MET A 183 -6.76 11.54 11.03
CA MET A 183 -6.07 10.25 11.03
C MET A 183 -4.86 10.26 11.97
N SER A 184 -4.07 11.33 11.97
CA SER A 184 -2.98 11.50 12.92
C SER A 184 -3.48 11.52 14.37
N PHE A 185 -4.57 12.23 14.65
CA PHE A 185 -5.17 12.28 15.98
C PHE A 185 -5.59 10.89 16.45
N VAL A 186 -6.30 10.13 15.62
CA VAL A 186 -6.72 8.76 15.93
C VAL A 186 -5.53 7.86 16.24
N HIS A 187 -4.44 7.95 15.47
CA HIS A 187 -3.23 7.18 15.74
C HIS A 187 -2.60 7.51 17.10
N ASN A 188 -2.57 8.79 17.48
CA ASN A 188 -2.04 9.23 18.78
C ASN A 188 -2.91 8.75 19.94
N VAL A 189 -4.24 8.77 19.79
CA VAL A 189 -5.18 8.22 20.79
C VAL A 189 -4.97 6.71 20.98
N VAL A 190 -4.75 5.96 19.89
CA VAL A 190 -4.45 4.53 20.00
C VAL A 190 -3.15 4.31 20.79
N ASN A 191 -2.12 5.13 20.56
CA ASN A 191 -0.87 5.03 21.30
C ASN A 191 -1.05 5.37 22.80
N SER A 192 -1.84 6.39 23.15
CA SER A 192 -2.12 6.71 24.57
C SER A 192 -2.88 5.57 25.25
N VAL A 193 -3.86 4.97 24.59
CA VAL A 193 -4.59 3.80 25.11
C VAL A 193 -3.64 2.61 25.30
N PHE A 194 -2.68 2.39 24.40
CA PHE A 194 -1.69 1.33 24.58
C PHE A 194 -0.77 1.55 25.78
N GLU A 195 -0.41 2.80 26.10
CA GLU A 195 0.35 3.13 27.30
C GLU A 195 -0.47 2.91 28.57
N GLU A 196 -1.75 3.25 28.55
CA GLU A 196 -2.68 2.97 29.66
C GLU A 196 -2.82 1.46 29.88
N CYS A 197 -3.08 0.68 28.82
CA CYS A 197 -3.16 -0.79 28.89
C CYS A 197 -1.87 -1.43 29.42
N LYS A 198 -0.71 -0.88 29.06
CA LYS A 198 0.57 -1.35 29.59
C LYS A 198 0.67 -1.13 31.10
N THR A 199 0.15 0.00 31.58
CA THR A 199 0.22 0.39 32.99
C THR A 199 -0.80 -0.38 33.83
N SER A 200 -2.01 -0.62 33.30
CA SER A 200 -3.10 -1.28 34.02
C SER A 200 -3.03 -2.81 33.96
N GLU A 201 -2.76 -3.39 32.79
CA GLU A 201 -2.81 -4.84 32.56
C GLU A 201 -1.42 -5.48 32.41
N GLY A 202 -0.35 -4.68 32.37
CA GLY A 202 1.00 -5.17 32.10
C GLY A 202 1.20 -5.67 30.65
N ARG A 203 0.21 -5.49 29.78
CA ARG A 203 0.26 -5.94 28.39
C ARG A 203 0.94 -4.91 27.50
N TYR A 204 2.04 -5.30 26.86
CA TYR A 204 2.78 -4.43 25.96
C TYR A 204 2.18 -4.46 24.55
N ASN A 205 1.38 -3.45 24.21
CA ASN A 205 0.91 -3.20 22.85
C ASN A 205 1.65 -2.00 22.24
N TYR A 206 1.90 -2.04 20.93
CA TYR A 206 2.46 -0.90 20.20
C TYR A 206 1.91 -0.84 18.77
N ALA A 207 1.68 0.37 18.25
CA ALA A 207 1.31 0.57 16.85
C ALA A 207 2.57 0.93 16.04
N PRO A 208 3.18 -0.02 15.29
CA PRO A 208 4.25 0.35 14.39
C PRO A 208 3.74 1.31 13.30
N PRO A 209 4.62 2.14 12.70
CA PRO A 209 4.22 3.02 11.58
C PRO A 209 3.54 2.29 10.42
N LYS A 210 3.85 1.00 10.23
CA LYS A 210 3.18 0.13 9.27
C LYS A 210 1.66 0.01 9.53
N THR A 211 1.24 -0.04 10.79
CA THR A 211 -0.18 -0.08 11.15
C THR A 211 -0.89 1.20 10.71
N PHE A 212 -0.23 2.36 10.83
CA PHE A 212 -0.77 3.62 10.32
C PHE A 212 -0.88 3.63 8.79
N LEU A 213 0.15 3.15 8.08
CA LEU A 213 0.09 3.03 6.62
C LEU A 213 -1.07 2.12 6.16
N ASN A 214 -1.24 0.97 6.80
CA ASN A 214 -2.36 0.06 6.52
C ASN A 214 -3.71 0.73 6.81
N PHE A 215 -3.81 1.55 7.86
CA PHE A 215 -5.03 2.30 8.17
C PHE A 215 -5.37 3.31 7.06
N VAL A 216 -4.38 4.07 6.58
CA VAL A 216 -4.57 5.02 5.48
C VAL A 216 -4.96 4.30 4.18
N GLU A 217 -4.28 3.21 3.85
CA GLU A 217 -4.57 2.38 2.68
C GLU A 217 -5.98 1.79 2.73
N PHE A 218 -6.36 1.23 3.89
CA PHE A 218 -7.70 0.71 4.13
C PHE A 218 -8.76 1.79 3.95
N PHE A 219 -8.56 2.97 4.53
CA PHE A 219 -9.48 4.09 4.38
C PHE A 219 -9.63 4.50 2.92
N SER A 220 -8.52 4.62 2.19
CA SER A 220 -8.52 4.96 0.76
C SER A 220 -9.34 3.94 -0.05
N GLY A 221 -9.07 2.64 0.15
CA GLY A 221 -9.80 1.57 -0.54
C GLY A 221 -11.29 1.55 -0.18
N PHE A 222 -11.62 1.75 1.09
CA PHE A 222 -12.99 1.82 1.58
C PHE A 222 -13.76 2.98 0.94
N MET A 223 -13.18 4.18 0.93
CA MET A 223 -13.80 5.37 0.34
C MET A 223 -14.02 5.23 -1.15
N THR A 224 -13.04 4.71 -1.89
CA THR A 224 -13.18 4.46 -3.33
C THR A 224 -14.31 3.47 -3.62
N ASN A 225 -14.39 2.38 -2.85
CA ASN A 225 -15.47 1.41 -3.03
C ASN A 225 -16.84 2.02 -2.68
N ARG A 226 -16.93 2.81 -1.61
CA ARG A 226 -18.18 3.46 -1.19
C ARG A 226 -18.65 4.48 -2.23
N LYS A 227 -17.74 5.29 -2.76
CA LYS A 227 -18.02 6.26 -3.83
C LYS A 227 -18.54 5.58 -5.08
N ARG A 228 -17.89 4.50 -5.53
CA ARG A 228 -18.34 3.67 -6.66
C ARG A 228 -19.77 3.14 -6.46
N ILE A 229 -20.11 2.66 -5.25
CA ILE A 229 -21.46 2.17 -4.95
C ILE A 229 -22.49 3.31 -5.05
N LEU A 230 -22.17 4.48 -4.50
CA LEU A 230 -23.05 5.66 -4.55
C LEU A 230 -23.23 6.20 -5.97
N ASP A 231 -22.16 6.25 -6.76
CA ASP A 231 -22.22 6.68 -8.16
C ASP A 231 -23.08 5.74 -8.99
N ASN A 232 -22.96 4.42 -8.77
CA ASN A 232 -23.84 3.44 -9.42
C ASN A 232 -25.31 3.64 -9.04
N LEU A 233 -25.59 3.91 -7.77
CA LEU A 233 -26.96 4.21 -7.31
C LEU A 233 -27.48 5.51 -7.92
N ARG A 234 -26.64 6.55 -8.00
CA ARG A 234 -26.97 7.85 -8.61
C ARG A 234 -27.32 7.68 -10.08
N VAL A 235 -26.51 6.94 -10.83
CA VAL A 235 -26.76 6.65 -12.25
C VAL A 235 -28.04 5.84 -12.43
N LYS A 236 -28.30 4.85 -11.56
CA LYS A 236 -29.54 4.05 -11.61
C LYS A 236 -30.78 4.91 -11.34
N LEU A 237 -30.73 5.77 -10.33
CA LEU A 237 -31.82 6.70 -10.00
C LEU A 237 -32.03 7.73 -11.13
N GLY A 238 -30.96 8.27 -11.71
CA GLY A 238 -31.01 9.19 -12.85
C GLY A 238 -31.74 8.56 -14.05
N ARG A 239 -31.36 7.34 -14.43
CA ARG A 239 -32.06 6.60 -15.50
C ARG A 239 -33.53 6.32 -15.16
N GLY A 240 -33.85 6.11 -13.89
CA GLY A 240 -35.24 5.95 -13.44
C GLY A 240 -36.05 7.22 -13.59
N LEU A 241 -35.47 8.36 -13.21
CA LEU A 241 -36.09 9.69 -13.35
C LEU A 241 -36.29 10.07 -14.82
N GLU A 242 -35.31 9.81 -15.68
CA GLU A 242 -35.42 10.01 -17.13
C GLU A 242 -36.61 9.23 -17.70
N ARG A 243 -36.72 7.93 -17.40
CA ARG A 243 -37.84 7.11 -17.85
C ARG A 243 -39.19 7.62 -17.33
N LEU A 244 -39.26 8.05 -16.07
CA LEU A 244 -40.49 8.64 -15.53
C LEU A 244 -40.87 9.92 -16.26
N ASN A 245 -39.89 10.79 -16.54
CA ASN A 245 -40.11 11.99 -17.32
C ASN A 245 -40.58 11.67 -18.75
N ASP A 246 -39.98 10.70 -19.42
CA ASP A 246 -40.39 10.26 -20.75
C ASP A 246 -41.82 9.71 -20.76
N THR A 247 -42.20 8.92 -19.73
CA THR A 247 -43.57 8.41 -19.60
C THR A 247 -44.58 9.53 -19.34
N LEU A 248 -44.23 10.54 -18.54
CA LEU A 248 -45.07 11.70 -18.30
C LEU A 248 -45.29 12.51 -19.58
N GLN A 249 -44.22 12.73 -20.36
CA GLN A 249 -44.31 13.41 -21.65
C GLN A 249 -45.17 12.61 -22.65
N SER A 250 -44.97 11.29 -22.73
CA SER A 250 -45.76 10.42 -23.60
C SER A 250 -47.24 10.40 -23.21
N ALA A 251 -47.56 10.35 -21.92
CA ALA A 251 -48.93 10.40 -21.42
C ALA A 251 -49.61 11.75 -21.74
N ALA A 252 -48.87 12.86 -21.61
CA ALA A 252 -49.37 14.17 -22.00
C ALA A 252 -49.68 14.25 -23.51
N GLN A 253 -48.81 13.69 -24.36
CA GLN A 253 -49.03 13.62 -25.81
C GLN A 253 -50.26 12.78 -26.17
N LEU A 254 -50.40 11.59 -25.58
CA LEU A 254 -51.57 10.73 -25.81
C LEU A 254 -52.87 11.40 -25.37
N ASN A 255 -52.85 12.13 -24.26
CA ASN A 255 -54.03 12.87 -23.80
C ASN A 255 -54.42 13.98 -24.80
N THR A 256 -53.44 14.73 -25.34
CA THR A 256 -53.72 15.72 -26.39
C THR A 256 -54.28 15.09 -27.68
N GLN A 257 -53.74 13.94 -28.10
CA GLN A 257 -54.27 13.22 -29.27
C GLN A 257 -55.68 12.68 -29.02
N MET A 258 -55.95 12.14 -27.84
CA MET A 258 -57.27 11.62 -27.46
C MET A 258 -58.33 12.72 -27.50
N ILE A 259 -58.03 13.91 -26.99
CA ILE A 259 -58.95 15.06 -27.03
C ILE A 259 -59.27 15.45 -28.48
N TYR A 260 -58.25 15.49 -29.34
CA TYR A 260 -58.43 15.78 -30.78
C TYR A 260 -59.30 14.72 -31.48
N GLU A 261 -59.01 13.43 -31.27
CA GLU A 261 -59.80 12.33 -31.85
C GLU A 261 -61.26 12.34 -31.36
N MET A 262 -61.51 12.64 -30.08
CA MET A 262 -62.88 12.76 -29.55
C MET A 262 -63.68 13.88 -30.24
N GLN A 263 -63.03 15.01 -30.55
CA GLN A 263 -63.67 16.10 -31.31
C GLN A 263 -64.01 15.64 -32.74
N LEU A 264 -63.06 15.01 -33.42
CA LEU A 264 -63.22 14.51 -34.77
C LEU A 264 -64.35 13.47 -34.86
N VAL A 265 -64.39 12.50 -33.95
CA VAL A 265 -65.47 11.50 -33.87
C VAL A 265 -66.82 12.19 -33.64
N GLY A 266 -66.87 13.20 -32.77
CA GLY A 266 -68.09 13.97 -32.54
C GLY A 266 -68.59 14.68 -33.79
N GLU A 267 -67.71 15.29 -34.57
CA GLU A 267 -68.05 15.92 -35.86
C GLU A 267 -68.54 14.90 -36.89
N LYS A 268 -67.86 13.75 -37.00
CA LYS A 268 -68.25 12.68 -37.90
C LYS A 268 -69.60 12.08 -37.55
N ASN A 269 -69.87 11.84 -36.26
CA ASN A 269 -71.18 11.36 -35.82
C ASN A 269 -72.30 12.35 -36.14
N ARG A 270 -72.11 13.66 -35.90
CA ARG A 270 -73.11 14.67 -36.29
C ARG A 270 -73.36 14.69 -37.80
N ALA A 271 -72.31 14.55 -38.61
CA ALA A 271 -72.47 14.46 -40.05
C ALA A 271 -73.23 13.19 -40.46
N LEU A 272 -73.00 12.08 -39.77
CA LEU A 272 -73.67 10.80 -40.02
C LEU A 272 -75.15 10.85 -39.60
N ASP A 273 -75.45 11.47 -38.46
CA ASP A 273 -76.81 11.72 -37.99
C ASP A 273 -77.58 12.62 -38.98
N ALA A 274 -76.94 13.68 -39.50
CA ALA A 274 -77.56 14.55 -40.51
C ALA A 274 -77.86 13.81 -41.83
N ILE A 275 -76.99 12.90 -42.25
CA ILE A 275 -77.24 12.05 -43.42
C ILE A 275 -78.36 11.04 -43.15
N LEU A 276 -78.40 10.45 -41.95
CA LEU A 276 -79.48 9.55 -41.53
C LEU A 276 -80.84 10.26 -41.53
N ASP A 277 -80.89 11.49 -41.03
CA ASP A 277 -82.11 12.31 -41.05
C ASP A 277 -82.57 12.62 -42.48
N GLN A 278 -81.64 12.90 -43.41
CA GLN A 278 -81.95 13.09 -44.82
C GLN A 278 -82.48 11.80 -45.46
N ILE A 279 -81.84 10.65 -45.22
CA ILE A 279 -82.31 9.35 -45.73
C ILE A 279 -83.70 9.02 -45.17
N GLN A 280 -83.95 9.33 -43.89
CA GLN A 280 -85.26 9.13 -43.27
C GLN A 280 -86.33 10.01 -43.93
N GLN A 281 -86.03 11.29 -44.19
CA GLN A 281 -86.93 12.19 -44.92
C GLN A 281 -87.19 11.70 -46.36
N GLU A 282 -86.14 11.30 -47.08
CA GLU A 282 -86.25 10.74 -48.43
C GLU A 282 -87.09 9.47 -48.45
N LYS A 283 -86.89 8.57 -47.48
CA LYS A 283 -87.68 7.34 -47.33
C LYS A 283 -89.15 7.65 -47.03
N GLU A 284 -89.43 8.59 -46.12
CA GLU A 284 -90.80 9.01 -45.82
C GLU A 284 -91.48 9.66 -47.03
N SER A 285 -90.75 10.40 -47.87
CA SER A 285 -91.28 10.91 -49.14
C SER A 285 -91.54 9.80 -50.16
N ALA A 286 -90.61 8.86 -50.30
CA ALA A 286 -90.76 7.72 -51.20
C ALA A 286 -91.92 6.80 -50.80
N ASP A 287 -92.11 6.55 -49.50
CA ASP A 287 -93.25 5.78 -48.97
C ASP A 287 -94.59 6.51 -49.23
N LYS A 288 -94.63 7.85 -49.13
CA LYS A 288 -95.82 8.65 -49.49
C LYS A 288 -96.13 8.59 -50.98
N GLU A 289 -95.10 8.67 -51.84
CA GLU A 289 -95.27 8.53 -53.29
C GLU A 289 -95.72 7.11 -53.67
N MET A 290 -95.20 6.09 -52.98
CA MET A 290 -95.60 4.70 -53.21
C MET A 290 -97.03 4.43 -52.72
N CYS A 291 -97.46 5.00 -51.58
CA CYS A 291 -98.86 4.96 -51.14
C CYS A 291 -99.80 5.68 -52.11
N ALA A 292 -99.39 6.82 -52.67
CA ALA A 292 -100.15 7.53 -53.70
C ALA A 292 -100.26 6.71 -54.99
N ALA A 293 -99.19 6.02 -55.41
CA ALA A 293 -99.20 5.15 -56.58
C ALA A 293 -100.04 3.87 -56.38
N SER A 294 -100.17 3.36 -55.15
CA SER A 294 -101.02 2.20 -54.82
C SER A 294 -102.50 2.52 -54.59
N GLY A 295 -102.88 3.81 -54.60
CA GLY A 295 -104.26 4.27 -54.48
C GLY A 295 -104.99 4.52 -55.80
N ASP A 296 -104.28 4.36 -56.93
CA ASP A 296 -104.77 4.59 -58.30
C ASP A 296 -105.10 3.28 -59.07
N GLU A 297 -105.31 2.15 -58.38
CA GLU A 297 -105.89 0.91 -58.95
C GLU A 297 -107.28 0.57 -58.38
#